data_AF-X1S7X2-F1
#
_entry.id   AF-X1S7X2-F1
#
_cell.length_a   1.000
_cell.length_b   1.000
_cell.length_c   1.000
_cell.angle_alpha   90.00
_cell.angle_beta   90.00
_cell.angle_gamma   90.00
#
_symmetry.space_group_name_H-M   'P 1'
#
loop_
_entity.id
_entity.type
_entity.pdbx_description
1 polymer ?
#
loop_
_entity_poly.entity_id
_entity_poly.type
_entity_poly.pdbx_seq_one_letter_code
_entity_poly.pdbx_strand_id
1 'polypeptide(L)'
;VAEFEVSNLVISPPEVAVGETVTIACTVTNIGGEAGSHTVYLGGDFAAQQIVTLQPGESRVVSFEVTPTMAKTYQVSVDGLSGSFVATEIGVPAYSVALGVLNMTPKVDEYVEWWVDITNIGTAPGAPTIKWYKDGSYSYSDVSPSIEPSASFRFSAGSFSFATPGVHTLGVEVDGVYDEITITVAIEAKWADINLAVLDANTKAHLSGVRVRIDHENTAWAQNLKFSSPQSYDGELCGFTAGTITITAEKEGYVSFSQSYSLKEGANNITVEMVTAAPPFDPWSYDFNGDGYIDDETTLREIDETSFSRHLYTSGIPDIDLLIRTGGELRLSNFLIWQTAYSEYYFTPVLWPDFDEKEVDKALLSYSQRQRRFGGD
;
A
#
# COMPACT_ATOMS: atom_id res chain seq x y z
N VAL A 1 -90.81 25.61 -22.38
CA VAL A 1 -89.68 26.16 -21.61
C VAL A 1 -88.44 25.34 -21.92
N ALA A 2 -87.29 25.99 -22.09
CA ALA A 2 -85.99 25.33 -22.20
C ALA A 2 -85.57 24.75 -20.83
N GLU A 3 -84.97 23.57 -20.82
CA GLU A 3 -84.52 22.87 -19.61
C GLU A 3 -83.22 22.15 -19.96
N PHE A 4 -82.21 22.23 -19.09
CA PHE A 4 -80.85 21.78 -19.40
C PHE A 4 -80.34 20.76 -18.40
N GLU A 5 -79.69 19.73 -18.92
CA GLU A 5 -79.00 18.70 -18.14
C GLU A 5 -77.51 18.75 -18.46
N VAL A 6 -76.68 18.76 -17.41
CA VAL A 6 -75.22 18.68 -17.51
C VAL A 6 -74.78 17.28 -17.08
N SER A 7 -74.03 16.60 -17.95
CA SER A 7 -73.58 15.22 -17.75
C SER A 7 -72.15 15.03 -18.26
N ASN A 8 -71.57 13.85 -18.03
CA ASN A 8 -70.27 13.42 -18.57
C ASN A 8 -69.12 14.40 -18.29
N LEU A 9 -68.85 14.69 -17.00
CA LEU A 9 -67.66 15.44 -16.61
C LEU A 9 -66.40 14.63 -16.93
N VAL A 10 -65.51 15.20 -17.74
CA VAL A 10 -64.21 14.66 -18.12
C VAL A 10 -63.13 15.64 -17.70
N ILE A 11 -62.11 15.14 -17.02
CA ILE A 11 -60.92 15.90 -16.64
C ILE A 11 -59.73 15.17 -17.25
N SER A 12 -59.00 15.83 -18.14
CA SER A 12 -57.92 15.20 -18.88
C SER A 12 -56.75 16.16 -19.13
N PRO A 13 -55.52 15.76 -18.81
CA PRO A 13 -55.15 14.54 -18.08
C PRO A 13 -55.47 14.65 -16.57
N PRO A 14 -55.60 13.53 -15.84
CA PRO A 14 -55.89 13.53 -14.39
C PRO A 14 -54.68 13.90 -13.52
N GLU A 15 -53.48 13.96 -14.10
CA GLU A 15 -52.23 14.36 -13.48
C GLU A 15 -51.40 15.20 -14.46
N VAL A 16 -50.83 16.31 -13.99
CA VAL A 16 -50.01 17.26 -14.78
C VAL A 16 -48.86 17.82 -13.96
N ALA A 17 -47.79 18.27 -14.61
CA ALA A 17 -46.82 19.14 -13.95
C ALA A 17 -47.40 20.55 -13.76
N VAL A 18 -46.98 21.26 -12.71
CA VAL A 18 -47.29 22.68 -12.54
C VAL A 18 -46.92 23.45 -13.82
N GLY A 19 -47.85 24.26 -14.33
CA GLY A 19 -47.68 25.01 -15.58
C GLY A 19 -48.21 24.32 -16.84
N GLU A 20 -48.58 23.04 -16.80
CA GLU A 20 -49.23 22.35 -17.93
C GLU A 20 -50.76 22.52 -17.92
N THR A 21 -51.39 22.47 -19.09
CA THR A 21 -52.84 22.69 -19.22
C THR A 21 -53.65 21.41 -18.97
N VAL A 22 -54.73 21.54 -18.20
CA VAL A 22 -55.77 20.52 -18.03
C VAL A 22 -57.05 20.96 -18.70
N THR A 23 -57.69 20.06 -19.45
CA THR A 23 -59.01 20.29 -20.03
C THR A 23 -60.09 19.70 -19.13
N ILE A 24 -61.07 20.53 -18.77
CA ILE A 24 -62.27 20.14 -18.02
C ILE A 24 -63.46 20.29 -18.96
N ALA A 25 -64.12 19.19 -19.30
CA ALA A 25 -65.22 19.18 -20.25
C ALA A 25 -66.47 18.52 -19.68
N CYS A 26 -67.65 18.99 -20.11
CA CYS A 26 -68.92 18.36 -19.81
C CYS A 26 -69.83 18.38 -21.05
N THR A 27 -70.86 17.55 -21.05
CA THR A 27 -71.92 17.57 -22.07
C THR A 27 -73.15 18.29 -21.53
N VAL A 28 -73.59 19.33 -22.23
CA VAL A 28 -74.84 20.03 -21.93
C VAL A 28 -75.89 19.61 -22.95
N THR A 29 -77.05 19.17 -22.49
CA THR A 29 -78.18 18.75 -23.33
C THR A 29 -79.41 19.58 -23.00
N ASN A 30 -80.09 20.12 -24.02
CA ASN A 30 -81.40 20.73 -23.83
C ASN A 30 -82.48 19.65 -23.86
N ILE A 31 -83.00 19.29 -22.68
CA ILE A 31 -84.07 18.30 -22.50
C ILE A 31 -85.47 18.95 -22.54
N GLY A 32 -85.54 20.28 -22.67
CA GLY A 32 -86.78 21.04 -22.78
C GLY A 32 -87.38 21.06 -24.19
N GLY A 33 -88.60 21.60 -24.29
CA GLY A 33 -89.35 21.69 -25.55
C GLY A 33 -89.11 22.95 -26.39
N GLU A 34 -88.28 23.88 -25.92
CA GLU A 34 -87.98 25.15 -26.60
C GLU A 34 -86.46 25.40 -26.63
N ALA A 35 -85.99 26.15 -27.62
CA ALA A 35 -84.60 26.60 -27.67
C ALA A 35 -84.31 27.59 -26.53
N GLY A 36 -83.09 27.57 -26.01
CA GLY A 36 -82.67 28.47 -24.94
C GLY A 36 -81.16 28.52 -24.76
N SER A 37 -80.70 29.33 -23.82
CA SER A 37 -79.30 29.42 -23.43
C SER A 37 -79.11 28.95 -21.98
N HIS A 38 -78.02 28.24 -21.73
CA HIS A 38 -77.56 27.82 -20.41
C HIS A 38 -76.15 28.35 -20.14
N THR A 39 -75.90 28.84 -18.93
CA THR A 39 -74.57 29.26 -18.49
C THR A 39 -73.95 28.12 -17.70
N VAL A 40 -72.86 27.56 -18.22
CA VAL A 40 -72.07 26.53 -17.55
C VAL A 40 -71.02 27.20 -16.68
N TYR A 41 -71.01 26.89 -15.38
CA TYR A 41 -70.04 27.43 -14.43
C TYR A 41 -68.98 26.40 -14.09
N LEU A 42 -67.70 26.77 -14.26
CA LEU A 42 -66.58 26.06 -13.65
C LEU A 42 -66.31 26.67 -12.27
N GLY A 43 -66.34 25.84 -11.23
CA GLY A 43 -66.03 26.17 -9.85
C GLY A 43 -64.99 25.23 -9.23
N GLY A 44 -64.80 25.35 -7.91
CA GLY A 44 -63.76 24.64 -7.16
C GLY A 44 -62.55 25.54 -6.91
N ASP A 45 -61.36 25.05 -7.26
CA ASP A 45 -60.11 25.83 -7.23
C ASP A 45 -59.99 26.83 -8.40
N PHE A 46 -60.91 26.79 -9.38
CA PHE A 46 -60.95 27.67 -10.55
C PHE A 46 -62.30 28.37 -10.65
N ALA A 47 -62.36 29.44 -11.46
CA ALA A 47 -63.59 30.17 -11.72
C ALA A 47 -63.64 30.60 -13.21
N ALA A 48 -64.58 30.04 -13.95
CA ALA A 48 -64.86 30.42 -15.34
C ALA A 48 -66.33 30.15 -15.70
N GLN A 49 -66.82 30.72 -16.80
CA GLN A 49 -68.16 30.43 -17.30
C GLN A 49 -68.21 30.47 -18.82
N GLN A 50 -69.09 29.67 -19.42
CA GLN A 50 -69.38 29.71 -20.85
C GLN A 50 -70.89 29.60 -21.07
N ILE A 51 -71.39 30.33 -22.08
CA ILE A 51 -72.81 30.28 -22.44
C ILE A 51 -72.97 29.39 -23.67
N VAL A 52 -73.96 28.50 -23.63
CA VAL A 52 -74.33 27.60 -24.71
C VAL A 52 -75.79 27.78 -25.06
N THR A 53 -76.10 27.91 -26.35
CA THR A 53 -77.47 28.01 -26.87
C THR A 53 -77.77 26.76 -27.67
N LEU A 54 -78.86 26.06 -27.35
CA LEU A 54 -79.19 24.75 -27.91
C LEU A 54 -80.66 24.68 -28.34
N GLN A 55 -80.90 23.99 -29.44
CA GLN A 55 -82.24 23.56 -29.85
C GLN A 55 -82.76 22.41 -28.96
N PRO A 56 -84.08 22.16 -28.93
CA PRO A 56 -84.64 21.00 -28.22
C PRO A 56 -83.99 19.68 -28.66
N GLY A 57 -83.49 18.90 -27.70
CA GLY A 57 -82.81 17.63 -27.95
C GLY A 57 -81.37 17.74 -28.44
N GLU A 58 -80.80 18.94 -28.60
CA GLU A 58 -79.40 19.14 -28.99
C GLU A 58 -78.47 18.98 -27.78
N SER A 59 -77.33 18.35 -28.00
CA SER A 59 -76.24 18.22 -27.03
C SER A 59 -74.97 18.89 -27.54
N ARG A 60 -74.23 19.57 -26.65
CA ARG A 60 -72.93 20.18 -26.97
C ARG A 60 -71.92 19.96 -25.86
N VAL A 61 -70.69 19.69 -26.24
CA VAL A 61 -69.56 19.65 -25.29
C VAL A 61 -69.10 21.07 -24.98
N VAL A 62 -68.93 21.37 -23.70
CA VAL A 62 -68.38 22.63 -23.19
C VAL A 62 -67.09 22.32 -22.48
N SER A 63 -65.99 23.01 -22.83
CA SER A 63 -64.65 22.75 -22.30
C SER A 63 -64.00 24.02 -21.74
N PHE A 64 -63.31 23.85 -20.62
CA PHE A 64 -62.46 24.85 -19.99
C PHE A 64 -61.02 24.37 -19.97
N GLU A 65 -60.07 25.27 -20.19
CA GLU A 65 -58.65 25.01 -20.03
C GLU A 65 -58.17 25.72 -18.76
N VAL A 66 -57.50 24.98 -17.88
CA VAL A 66 -56.93 25.50 -16.64
C VAL A 66 -55.45 25.13 -16.53
N THR A 67 -54.66 26.00 -15.91
CA THR A 67 -53.22 25.78 -15.70
C THR A 67 -52.93 25.91 -14.20
N PRO A 68 -52.55 24.81 -13.50
CA PRO A 68 -52.21 24.86 -12.09
C PRO A 68 -50.86 25.57 -11.88
N THR A 69 -50.75 26.31 -10.77
CA THR A 69 -49.56 27.10 -10.43
C THR A 69 -48.79 26.55 -9.22
N MET A 70 -49.33 25.54 -8.54
CA MET A 70 -48.72 24.93 -7.36
C MET A 70 -48.97 23.42 -7.37
N ALA A 71 -48.03 22.64 -6.83
CA ALA A 71 -48.20 21.20 -6.70
C ALA A 71 -49.20 20.89 -5.57
N LYS A 72 -50.36 20.37 -5.93
CA LYS A 72 -51.44 19.92 -5.03
C LYS A 72 -52.52 19.18 -5.81
N THR A 73 -53.46 18.58 -5.10
CA THR A 73 -54.75 18.15 -5.68
C THR A 73 -55.66 19.36 -5.86
N TYR A 74 -56.18 19.54 -7.07
CA TYR A 74 -57.16 20.57 -7.42
C TYR A 74 -58.56 19.97 -7.49
N GLN A 75 -59.53 20.62 -6.86
CA GLN A 75 -60.95 20.27 -6.90
C GLN A 75 -61.64 21.09 -7.99
N VAL A 76 -62.47 20.45 -8.80
CA VAL A 76 -63.24 21.11 -9.87
C VAL A 76 -64.70 20.75 -9.75
N SER A 77 -65.57 21.71 -10.05
CA SER A 77 -67.01 21.48 -10.17
C SER A 77 -67.58 22.14 -11.41
N VAL A 78 -68.54 21.46 -12.05
CA VAL A 78 -69.26 21.99 -13.21
C VAL A 78 -70.75 21.73 -13.02
N ASP A 79 -71.52 22.79 -12.75
CA ASP A 79 -72.98 22.74 -12.56
C ASP A 79 -73.50 21.55 -11.71
N GLY A 80 -72.81 21.26 -10.60
CA GLY A 80 -73.19 20.18 -9.66
C GLY A 80 -72.45 18.86 -9.85
N LEU A 81 -71.75 18.65 -10.96
CA LEU A 81 -70.76 17.58 -11.10
C LEU A 81 -69.45 17.99 -10.41
N SER A 82 -68.73 17.03 -9.83
CA SER A 82 -67.44 17.28 -9.18
C SER A 82 -66.40 16.24 -9.58
N GLY A 83 -65.13 16.65 -9.52
CA GLY A 83 -63.98 15.78 -9.74
C GLY A 83 -62.70 16.47 -9.28
N SER A 84 -61.56 15.82 -9.52
CA SER A 84 -60.25 16.36 -9.14
C SER A 84 -59.16 15.90 -10.09
N PHE A 85 -58.09 16.68 -10.17
CA PHE A 85 -56.82 16.26 -10.78
C PHE A 85 -55.66 16.63 -9.85
N VAL A 86 -54.49 16.05 -10.11
CA VAL A 86 -53.27 16.31 -9.33
C VAL A 86 -52.30 17.13 -10.15
N ALA A 87 -51.80 18.22 -9.59
CA ALA A 87 -50.61 18.90 -10.11
C ALA A 87 -49.40 18.48 -9.28
N THR A 88 -48.34 18.02 -9.93
CA THR A 88 -47.07 17.67 -9.30
C THR A 88 -46.03 18.76 -9.54
N GLU A 89 -44.97 18.79 -8.72
CA GLU A 89 -43.85 19.70 -8.96
C GLU A 89 -43.26 19.46 -10.35
N ILE A 90 -42.74 20.53 -10.98
CA ILE A 90 -41.95 20.40 -12.20
C ILE A 90 -40.69 19.64 -11.83
N GLY A 91 -40.55 18.43 -12.34
CA GLY A 91 -39.34 17.66 -12.14
C GLY A 91 -38.15 18.40 -12.77
N VAL A 92 -37.01 18.41 -12.07
CA VAL A 92 -35.77 18.98 -12.59
C VAL A 92 -34.70 17.89 -12.67
N PRO A 93 -33.93 17.82 -13.76
CA PRO A 93 -32.79 16.92 -13.81
C PRO A 93 -31.69 17.42 -12.85
N ALA A 94 -31.03 16.48 -12.20
CA ALA A 94 -29.89 16.75 -11.33
C ALA A 94 -28.94 15.56 -11.41
N TYR A 95 -27.64 15.78 -11.34
CA TYR A 95 -26.67 14.73 -11.64
C TYR A 95 -25.66 14.54 -10.51
N SER A 96 -25.28 13.29 -10.27
CA SER A 96 -24.05 12.95 -9.55
C SER A 96 -23.05 12.38 -10.55
N VAL A 97 -21.78 12.73 -10.39
CA VAL A 97 -20.69 12.30 -11.28
C VAL A 97 -19.62 11.57 -10.48
N ALA A 98 -19.06 10.51 -11.06
CA ALA A 98 -17.90 9.80 -10.55
C ALA A 98 -16.92 9.49 -11.70
N LEU A 99 -15.69 9.96 -11.57
CA LEU A 99 -14.59 9.72 -12.49
C LEU A 99 -13.86 8.43 -12.10
N GLY A 100 -13.37 7.67 -13.08
CA GLY A 100 -12.60 6.45 -12.85
C GLY A 100 -11.50 6.26 -13.88
N VAL A 101 -10.41 5.61 -13.45
CA VAL A 101 -9.20 5.38 -14.24
C VAL A 101 -8.71 3.95 -13.99
N LEU A 102 -8.27 3.25 -15.03
CA LEU A 102 -7.82 1.85 -14.91
C LEU A 102 -6.37 1.74 -14.40
N ASN A 103 -5.49 2.66 -14.80
CA ASN A 103 -4.08 2.69 -14.39
C ASN A 103 -3.73 4.04 -13.74
N MET A 104 -3.53 4.02 -12.41
CA MET A 104 -3.20 5.19 -11.60
C MET A 104 -1.71 5.61 -11.69
N THR A 105 -0.86 4.78 -12.28
CA THR A 105 0.59 5.00 -12.39
C THR A 105 1.13 4.71 -13.79
N PRO A 106 0.65 5.42 -14.83
CA PRO A 106 1.14 5.24 -16.19
C PRO A 106 2.57 5.76 -16.36
N LYS A 107 3.29 5.24 -17.35
CA LYS A 107 4.54 5.84 -17.84
C LYS A 107 4.23 7.04 -18.73
N VAL A 108 5.27 7.83 -19.00
CA VAL A 108 5.22 8.89 -20.03
C VAL A 108 4.79 8.26 -21.36
N ASP A 109 3.87 8.94 -22.05
CA ASP A 109 3.25 8.54 -23.31
C ASP A 109 2.45 7.21 -23.28
N GLU A 110 2.31 6.57 -22.12
CA GLU A 110 1.43 5.41 -21.96
C GLU A 110 -0.04 5.87 -21.95
N TYR A 111 -0.87 5.14 -22.70
CA TYR A 111 -2.30 5.42 -22.76
C TYR A 111 -3.00 4.97 -21.48
N VAL A 112 -3.87 5.84 -20.98
CA VAL A 112 -4.68 5.66 -19.78
C VAL A 112 -6.14 5.58 -20.19
N GLU A 113 -6.77 4.46 -19.86
CA GLU A 113 -8.21 4.29 -20.00
C GLU A 113 -8.94 4.91 -18.82
N TRP A 114 -10.02 5.63 -19.13
CA TRP A 114 -10.83 6.33 -18.15
C TRP A 114 -12.32 6.28 -18.52
N TRP A 115 -13.15 6.49 -17.51
CA TRP A 115 -14.60 6.54 -17.66
C TRP A 115 -15.21 7.53 -16.67
N VAL A 116 -16.45 7.93 -16.97
CA VAL A 116 -17.28 8.77 -16.11
C VAL A 116 -18.61 8.06 -15.93
N ASP A 117 -19.00 7.85 -14.67
CA ASP A 117 -20.35 7.44 -14.31
C ASP A 117 -21.18 8.67 -13.97
N ILE A 118 -22.28 8.86 -14.69
CA ILE A 118 -23.24 9.94 -14.47
C ILE A 118 -24.54 9.30 -14.03
N THR A 119 -25.10 9.71 -12.90
CA THR A 119 -26.41 9.24 -12.43
C THR A 119 -27.35 10.42 -12.32
N ASN A 120 -28.54 10.31 -12.92
CA ASN A 120 -29.59 11.29 -12.73
C ASN A 120 -30.25 11.06 -11.36
N ILE A 121 -29.94 11.94 -10.41
CA ILE A 121 -30.52 11.96 -9.07
C ILE A 121 -31.70 12.94 -8.96
N GLY A 122 -32.07 13.57 -10.07
CA GLY A 122 -33.22 14.46 -10.18
C GLY A 122 -34.55 13.71 -10.36
N THR A 123 -35.60 14.49 -10.56
CA THR A 123 -36.98 14.00 -10.66
C THR A 123 -37.55 14.06 -12.08
N ALA A 124 -36.77 14.54 -13.05
CA ALA A 124 -37.11 14.54 -14.47
C ALA A 124 -35.96 13.99 -15.32
N PRO A 125 -36.26 13.44 -16.52
CA PRO A 125 -35.25 13.07 -17.50
C PRO A 125 -34.45 14.29 -17.96
N GLY A 126 -33.18 14.10 -18.29
CA GLY A 126 -32.35 15.18 -18.81
C GLY A 126 -31.10 14.69 -19.54
N ALA A 127 -30.65 15.48 -20.50
CA ALA A 127 -29.45 15.22 -21.30
C ALA A 127 -28.32 16.16 -20.82
N PRO A 128 -27.43 15.71 -19.91
CA PRO A 128 -26.40 16.58 -19.36
C PRO A 128 -25.33 16.96 -20.39
N THR A 129 -24.75 18.14 -20.21
CA THR A 129 -23.53 18.54 -20.92
C THR A 129 -22.32 18.07 -20.13
N ILE A 130 -21.42 17.34 -20.80
CA ILE A 130 -20.21 16.79 -20.20
C ILE A 130 -19.02 17.58 -20.73
N LYS A 131 -18.20 18.14 -19.85
CA LYS A 131 -16.90 18.71 -20.19
C LYS A 131 -15.83 17.98 -19.42
N TRP A 132 -14.69 17.71 -20.05
CA TRP A 132 -13.54 17.17 -19.35
C TRP A 132 -12.31 18.00 -19.62
N TYR A 133 -11.42 17.99 -18.64
CA TYR A 133 -10.21 18.77 -18.65
C TYR A 133 -9.04 17.94 -18.14
N LYS A 134 -7.87 18.26 -18.67
CA LYS A 134 -6.59 17.66 -18.29
C LYS A 134 -5.64 18.78 -17.93
N ASP A 135 -5.04 18.71 -16.74
CA ASP A 135 -4.14 19.74 -16.21
C ASP A 135 -4.73 21.16 -16.33
N GLY A 136 -6.01 21.29 -16.00
CA GLY A 136 -6.78 22.55 -16.09
C GLY A 136 -7.12 23.02 -17.51
N SER A 137 -6.70 22.31 -18.56
CA SER A 137 -7.04 22.63 -19.96
C SER A 137 -8.26 21.84 -20.42
N TYR A 138 -9.37 22.55 -20.71
CA TYR A 138 -10.57 21.96 -21.28
C TYR A 138 -10.28 21.39 -22.67
N SER A 139 -10.67 20.14 -22.87
CA SER A 139 -10.29 19.42 -24.09
C SER A 139 -11.48 19.14 -25.01
N TYR A 140 -12.69 18.94 -24.46
CA TYR A 140 -13.88 18.66 -25.28
C TYR A 140 -15.19 18.84 -24.51
N SER A 141 -16.29 19.04 -25.23
CA SER A 141 -17.66 19.00 -24.70
C SER A 141 -18.50 18.00 -25.48
N ASP A 142 -19.15 17.07 -24.79
CA ASP A 142 -20.09 16.12 -25.37
C ASP A 142 -21.47 16.26 -24.71
N VAL A 143 -22.51 15.80 -25.40
CA VAL A 143 -23.88 15.78 -24.87
C VAL A 143 -24.28 14.33 -24.64
N SER A 144 -24.63 14.01 -23.40
CA SER A 144 -25.14 12.68 -23.07
C SER A 144 -26.52 12.46 -23.69
N PRO A 145 -26.93 11.21 -24.00
CA PRO A 145 -28.35 10.90 -24.16
C PRO A 145 -29.15 11.34 -22.92
N SER A 146 -30.46 11.51 -23.09
CA SER A 146 -31.36 11.75 -21.96
C SER A 146 -31.29 10.58 -20.98
N ILE A 147 -31.04 10.89 -19.71
CA ILE A 147 -30.94 9.93 -18.62
C ILE A 147 -32.23 10.02 -17.80
N GLU A 148 -32.95 8.92 -17.68
CA GLU A 148 -34.15 8.84 -16.84
C GLU A 148 -33.81 9.02 -15.34
N PRO A 149 -34.73 9.51 -14.50
CA PRO A 149 -34.54 9.58 -13.06
C PRO A 149 -34.05 8.24 -12.47
N SER A 150 -33.05 8.29 -11.60
CA SER A 150 -32.35 7.12 -11.00
C SER A 150 -31.58 6.22 -11.96
N ALA A 151 -31.54 6.53 -13.26
CA ALA A 151 -30.71 5.80 -14.22
C ALA A 151 -29.26 6.34 -14.21
N SER A 152 -28.34 5.45 -14.57
CA SER A 152 -26.92 5.79 -14.73
C SER A 152 -26.47 5.58 -16.17
N PHE A 153 -25.59 6.46 -16.64
CA PHE A 153 -24.92 6.39 -17.92
C PHE A 153 -23.40 6.38 -17.69
N ARG A 154 -22.73 5.35 -18.21
CA ARG A 154 -21.27 5.31 -18.23
C ARG A 154 -20.77 5.80 -19.58
N PHE A 155 -19.98 6.86 -19.55
CA PHE A 155 -19.25 7.38 -20.68
C PHE A 155 -17.79 6.93 -20.60
N SER A 156 -17.24 6.37 -21.67
CA SER A 156 -15.79 6.20 -21.82
C SER A 156 -15.34 7.07 -22.98
N ALA A 157 -14.56 8.11 -22.68
CA ALA A 157 -14.12 9.07 -23.68
C ALA A 157 -12.91 8.59 -24.51
N GLY A 158 -12.51 7.33 -24.35
CA GLY A 158 -11.31 6.77 -24.96
C GLY A 158 -10.09 6.82 -24.03
N SER A 159 -8.92 7.10 -24.61
CA SER A 159 -7.63 7.04 -23.92
C SER A 159 -6.81 8.32 -24.11
N PHE A 160 -6.14 8.78 -23.06
CA PHE A 160 -5.16 9.88 -23.14
C PHE A 160 -3.78 9.40 -22.65
N SER A 161 -2.72 10.12 -22.98
CA SER A 161 -1.39 9.90 -22.41
C SER A 161 -0.85 11.20 -21.80
N PHE A 162 0.20 11.12 -20.99
CA PHE A 162 0.90 12.27 -20.43
C PHE A 162 2.32 12.37 -20.98
N ALA A 163 2.67 13.52 -21.56
CA ALA A 163 3.96 13.76 -22.20
C ALA A 163 5.07 14.15 -21.22
N THR A 164 4.72 14.47 -19.97
CA THR A 164 5.67 14.82 -18.92
C THR A 164 5.45 13.93 -17.71
N PRO A 165 6.51 13.61 -16.96
CA PRO A 165 6.35 12.91 -15.70
C PRO A 165 5.90 13.87 -14.59
N GLY A 166 5.36 13.31 -13.50
CA GLY A 166 4.93 14.08 -12.34
C GLY A 166 3.46 13.89 -12.01
N VAL A 167 2.92 14.84 -11.25
CA VAL A 167 1.54 14.83 -10.79
C VAL A 167 0.68 15.59 -11.79
N HIS A 168 -0.33 14.92 -12.31
CA HIS A 168 -1.28 15.45 -13.28
C HIS A 168 -2.71 15.35 -12.75
N THR A 169 -3.61 16.19 -13.26
CA THR A 169 -5.03 16.14 -12.91
C THR A 169 -5.90 15.83 -14.13
N LEU A 170 -6.89 14.98 -13.90
CA LEU A 170 -7.98 14.72 -14.83
C LEU A 170 -9.28 15.05 -14.11
N GLY A 171 -10.14 15.85 -14.72
CA GLY A 171 -11.44 16.16 -14.14
C GLY A 171 -12.55 16.26 -15.15
N VAL A 172 -13.77 16.20 -14.63
CA VAL A 172 -15.01 16.26 -15.38
C VAL A 172 -15.98 17.25 -14.73
N GLU A 173 -16.69 18.00 -15.57
CA GLU A 173 -17.82 18.86 -15.21
C GLU A 173 -19.08 18.36 -15.93
N VAL A 174 -20.15 18.13 -15.18
CA VAL A 174 -21.46 17.73 -15.69
C VAL A 174 -22.49 18.73 -15.18
N ASP A 175 -22.94 19.62 -16.06
CA ASP A 175 -23.89 20.72 -15.74
C ASP A 175 -23.57 21.46 -14.41
N GLY A 176 -22.28 21.73 -14.15
CA GLY A 176 -21.81 22.43 -12.95
C GLY A 176 -21.47 21.54 -11.75
N VAL A 177 -21.60 20.22 -11.86
CA VAL A 177 -21.12 19.24 -10.87
C VAL A 177 -19.74 18.74 -11.29
N TYR A 178 -18.78 18.70 -10.35
CA TYR A 178 -17.37 18.41 -10.64
C TYR A 178 -16.88 17.15 -9.92
N ASP A 179 -16.02 16.38 -10.59
CA ASP A 179 -15.17 15.36 -9.96
C ASP A 179 -13.78 15.37 -10.60
N GLU A 180 -12.75 15.07 -9.80
CA GLU A 180 -11.34 15.18 -10.21
C GLU A 180 -10.49 14.08 -9.57
N ILE A 181 -9.58 13.51 -10.37
CA ILE A 181 -8.60 12.53 -9.93
C ILE A 181 -7.19 13.04 -10.21
N THR A 182 -6.29 12.74 -9.28
CA THR A 182 -4.85 12.96 -9.44
C THR A 182 -4.17 11.70 -9.93
N ILE A 183 -3.39 11.80 -11.01
CA ILE A 183 -2.62 10.71 -11.61
C ILE A 183 -1.13 11.02 -11.48
N THR A 184 -0.35 10.05 -11.02
CA THR A 184 1.12 10.21 -10.91
C THR A 184 1.79 9.46 -12.05
N VAL A 185 2.33 10.22 -13.01
CA VAL A 185 3.07 9.69 -14.15
C VAL A 185 4.50 9.44 -13.70
N ALA A 186 4.94 8.20 -13.81
CA ALA A 186 6.28 7.82 -13.38
C ALA A 186 7.35 8.61 -14.14
N ILE A 187 8.33 9.14 -13.42
CA ILE A 187 9.54 9.67 -14.03
C ILE A 187 10.25 8.50 -14.70
N GLU A 188 10.44 8.60 -16.02
CA GLU A 188 11.23 7.61 -16.75
C GLU A 188 12.63 7.56 -16.13
N ALA A 189 13.03 6.37 -15.69
CA ALA A 189 14.35 6.15 -15.16
C ALA A 189 15.39 6.45 -16.24
N LYS A 190 16.24 7.45 -16.00
CA LYS A 190 17.33 7.76 -16.90
C LYS A 190 18.53 6.87 -16.62
N TRP A 191 19.05 6.29 -17.69
CA TRP A 191 20.13 5.31 -17.69
C TRP A 191 21.48 5.96 -17.41
N ALA A 192 22.32 5.30 -16.61
CA ALA A 192 23.71 5.68 -16.42
C ALA A 192 24.61 4.44 -16.39
N ASP A 193 25.60 4.40 -17.26
CA ASP A 193 26.65 3.37 -17.25
C ASP A 193 27.62 3.66 -16.10
N ILE A 194 27.73 2.76 -15.12
CA ILE A 194 28.65 2.93 -13.98
C ILE A 194 29.89 2.07 -14.20
N ASN A 195 31.03 2.71 -14.37
CA ASN A 195 32.33 2.05 -14.27
C ASN A 195 32.68 1.84 -12.79
N LEU A 196 33.12 0.64 -12.42
CA LEU A 196 33.56 0.32 -11.06
C LEU A 196 35.06 0.00 -11.06
N ALA A 197 35.85 0.76 -10.30
CA ALA A 197 37.26 0.49 -10.07
C ALA A 197 37.50 0.09 -8.62
N VAL A 198 38.24 -1.01 -8.39
CA VAL A 198 38.68 -1.41 -7.05
C VAL A 198 40.18 -1.25 -6.93
N LEU A 199 40.61 -0.39 -6.00
CA LEU A 199 42.00 -0.01 -5.79
C LEU A 199 42.45 -0.34 -4.36
N ASP A 200 43.75 -0.58 -4.21
CA ASP A 200 44.41 -0.52 -2.92
C ASP A 200 44.47 0.94 -2.44
N ALA A 201 44.00 1.22 -1.22
CA ALA A 201 43.90 2.58 -0.71
C ALA A 201 45.28 3.27 -0.56
N ASN A 202 46.33 2.50 -0.30
CA ASN A 202 47.69 2.98 -0.05
C ASN A 202 48.45 3.18 -1.36
N THR A 203 48.40 2.20 -2.27
CA THR A 203 49.20 2.20 -3.51
C THR A 203 48.44 2.69 -4.73
N LYS A 204 47.11 2.83 -4.64
CA LYS A 204 46.19 3.11 -5.75
C LYS A 204 46.29 2.10 -6.90
N ALA A 205 46.87 0.93 -6.66
CA ALA A 205 46.99 -0.13 -7.65
C ALA A 205 45.68 -0.91 -7.79
N HIS A 206 45.39 -1.40 -8.99
CA HIS A 206 44.21 -2.23 -9.25
C HIS A 206 44.30 -3.57 -8.51
N LEU A 207 43.24 -3.90 -7.78
CA LEU A 207 43.16 -5.17 -7.05
C LEU A 207 42.48 -6.23 -7.91
N SER A 208 43.19 -7.32 -8.17
CA SER A 208 42.62 -8.54 -8.74
C SER A 208 42.09 -9.47 -7.63
N GLY A 209 41.07 -10.28 -7.96
CA GLY A 209 40.52 -11.30 -7.05
C GLY A 209 39.63 -10.77 -5.92
N VAL A 210 39.14 -9.53 -6.01
CA VAL A 210 38.20 -8.96 -5.04
C VAL A 210 36.79 -9.46 -5.30
N ARG A 211 36.06 -9.85 -4.24
CA ARG A 211 34.61 -10.11 -4.32
C ARG A 211 33.89 -8.80 -4.08
N VAL A 212 33.01 -8.40 -4.99
CA VAL A 212 32.19 -7.20 -4.82
C VAL A 212 30.72 -7.54 -4.96
N ARG A 213 29.89 -6.92 -4.12
CA ARG A 213 28.44 -6.99 -4.12
C ARG A 213 27.89 -5.57 -4.25
N ILE A 214 26.83 -5.42 -5.03
CA ILE A 214 26.09 -4.16 -5.16
C ILE A 214 24.62 -4.46 -4.83
N ASP A 215 24.09 -3.76 -3.84
CA ASP A 215 22.68 -3.83 -3.43
C ASP A 215 21.99 -2.49 -3.75
N HIS A 216 20.77 -2.50 -4.29
CA HIS A 216 20.00 -1.29 -4.63
C HIS A 216 18.65 -1.28 -3.89
N GLU A 217 18.23 -0.10 -3.39
CA GLU A 217 17.06 0.04 -2.52
C GLU A 217 15.69 -0.14 -3.24
N ASN A 218 15.66 -0.33 -4.57
CA ASN A 218 14.42 -0.46 -5.36
C ASN A 218 14.17 -1.88 -5.94
N THR A 219 14.35 -2.90 -5.08
CA THR A 219 13.90 -4.32 -5.15
C THR A 219 14.46 -5.27 -6.22
N ALA A 220 14.84 -6.48 -5.75
CA ALA A 220 14.78 -7.80 -6.42
C ALA A 220 15.89 -8.29 -7.39
N TRP A 221 17.09 -7.71 -7.41
CA TRP A 221 18.18 -8.21 -8.27
C TRP A 221 19.55 -8.00 -7.66
N ALA A 222 19.94 -8.95 -6.80
CA ALA A 222 21.30 -9.10 -6.30
C ALA A 222 21.84 -10.50 -6.66
N GLN A 223 21.71 -10.93 -7.92
CA GLN A 223 22.38 -12.14 -8.41
C GLN A 223 22.76 -11.94 -9.88
N ASN A 224 23.91 -11.31 -10.13
CA ASN A 224 24.85 -11.58 -11.23
C ASN A 224 25.80 -10.38 -11.44
N LEU A 225 26.67 -10.14 -10.45
CA LEU A 225 27.91 -9.41 -10.70
C LEU A 225 29.05 -10.42 -10.50
N LYS A 226 29.54 -10.99 -11.60
CA LYS A 226 30.70 -11.90 -11.55
C LYS A 226 31.97 -11.10 -11.74
N PHE A 227 32.74 -10.98 -10.66
CA PHE A 227 34.10 -10.47 -10.68
C PHE A 227 35.08 -11.64 -10.85
N SER A 228 35.81 -11.66 -11.96
CA SER A 228 37.07 -12.37 -12.06
C SER A 228 38.05 -11.48 -12.84
N SER A 229 39.30 -11.47 -12.41
CA SER A 229 40.36 -10.70 -13.06
C SER A 229 40.55 -11.07 -14.55
N PRO A 230 41.38 -10.30 -15.26
CA PRO A 230 40.99 -9.65 -16.50
C PRO A 230 40.68 -10.67 -17.60
N GLN A 231 39.42 -10.74 -18.07
CA GLN A 231 39.04 -10.80 -19.50
C GLN A 231 37.52 -10.60 -19.66
N SER A 232 37.19 -9.64 -20.54
CA SER A 232 35.98 -9.39 -21.37
C SER A 232 34.62 -10.00 -20.94
N TYR A 233 33.62 -9.18 -20.62
CA TYR A 233 32.71 -8.40 -21.52
C TYR A 233 31.44 -9.17 -21.89
N ASP A 234 30.29 -8.56 -21.62
CA ASP A 234 28.98 -8.74 -22.27
C ASP A 234 28.07 -7.69 -21.61
N GLY A 235 27.96 -6.47 -22.11
CA GLY A 235 27.16 -6.23 -23.32
C GLY A 235 25.67 -6.07 -23.01
N GLU A 236 25.19 -6.44 -21.82
CA GLU A 236 23.79 -6.24 -21.42
C GLU A 236 23.62 -5.00 -20.51
N LEU A 237 22.80 -4.06 -21.02
CA LEU A 237 22.42 -2.81 -20.38
C LEU A 237 21.80 -3.07 -18.99
N CYS A 238 22.53 -2.72 -17.93
CA CYS A 238 22.03 -2.80 -16.55
C CYS A 238 21.58 -1.40 -16.11
N GLY A 239 20.26 -1.14 -16.17
CA GLY A 239 19.68 0.17 -15.89
C GLY A 239 19.45 0.44 -14.41
N PHE A 240 20.10 1.46 -13.87
CA PHE A 240 19.82 1.99 -12.54
C PHE A 240 18.90 3.22 -12.64
N THR A 241 17.89 3.31 -11.77
CA THR A 241 17.16 4.56 -11.51
C THR A 241 17.93 5.38 -10.47
N ALA A 242 17.75 6.70 -10.42
CA ALA A 242 18.30 7.50 -9.32
C ALA A 242 17.85 6.92 -7.97
N GLY A 243 18.81 6.64 -7.09
CA GLY A 243 18.58 5.85 -5.88
C GLY A 243 19.87 5.61 -5.10
N THR A 244 19.75 4.93 -3.97
CA THR A 244 20.92 4.55 -3.17
C THR A 244 21.38 3.16 -3.60
N ILE A 245 22.65 3.04 -3.98
CA ILE A 245 23.33 1.75 -4.07
C ILE A 245 24.23 1.57 -2.85
N THR A 246 24.38 0.35 -2.38
CA THR A 246 25.41 -0.02 -1.41
C THR A 246 26.38 -0.95 -2.09
N ILE A 247 27.66 -0.59 -2.08
CA ILE A 247 28.74 -1.39 -2.65
C ILE A 247 29.54 -1.98 -1.50
N THR A 248 29.66 -3.30 -1.49
CA THR A 248 30.46 -4.04 -0.51
C THR A 248 31.59 -4.77 -1.24
N ALA A 249 32.83 -4.62 -0.79
CA ALA A 249 34.00 -5.26 -1.37
C ALA A 249 34.80 -6.01 -0.29
N GLU A 250 35.24 -7.23 -0.63
CA GLU A 250 35.94 -8.12 0.29
C GLU A 250 37.09 -8.84 -0.42
N LYS A 251 38.24 -8.88 0.26
CA LYS A 251 39.43 -9.64 -0.14
C LYS A 251 40.23 -10.01 1.11
N GLU A 252 40.75 -11.23 1.14
CA GLU A 252 41.63 -11.69 2.20
C GLU A 252 42.87 -10.77 2.35
N GLY A 253 43.21 -10.39 3.58
CA GLY A 253 44.28 -9.44 3.89
C GLY A 253 43.90 -7.95 3.79
N TYR A 254 42.65 -7.63 3.41
CA TYR A 254 42.12 -6.27 3.35
C TYR A 254 40.91 -6.12 4.28
N VAL A 255 40.65 -4.90 4.77
CA VAL A 255 39.43 -4.58 5.52
C VAL A 255 38.24 -4.63 4.56
N SER A 256 37.18 -5.35 4.94
CA SER A 256 35.92 -5.35 4.18
C SER A 256 35.38 -3.93 4.06
N PHE A 257 35.12 -3.47 2.84
CA PHE A 257 34.56 -2.17 2.57
C PHE A 257 33.06 -2.31 2.32
N SER A 258 32.23 -1.44 2.91
CA SER A 258 30.80 -1.35 2.57
C SER A 258 30.32 0.09 2.69
N GLN A 259 29.87 0.67 1.58
CA GLN A 259 29.48 2.08 1.54
C GLN A 259 28.27 2.29 0.64
N SER A 260 27.36 3.14 1.10
CA SER A 260 26.20 3.58 0.32
C SER A 260 26.53 4.85 -0.46
N TYR A 261 26.11 4.89 -1.72
CA TYR A 261 26.25 5.98 -2.65
C TYR A 261 24.88 6.39 -3.19
N SER A 262 24.58 7.68 -3.16
CA SER A 262 23.42 8.23 -3.85
C SER A 262 23.77 8.46 -5.32
N LEU A 263 23.19 7.67 -6.22
CA LEU A 263 23.33 7.85 -7.65
C LEU A 263 22.49 9.05 -8.09
N LYS A 264 23.16 10.08 -8.59
CA LYS A 264 22.52 11.18 -9.33
C LYS A 264 22.56 10.87 -10.83
N GLU A 265 21.62 11.44 -11.57
CA GLU A 265 21.61 11.40 -13.03
C GLU A 265 23.00 11.81 -13.59
N GLY A 266 23.60 10.95 -14.43
CA GLY A 266 24.91 11.18 -15.05
C GLY A 266 26.15 10.70 -14.29
N ALA A 267 26.01 10.04 -13.13
CA ALA A 267 27.14 9.41 -12.45
C ALA A 267 27.67 8.21 -13.27
N ASN A 268 28.94 8.25 -13.68
CA ASN A 268 29.53 7.27 -14.60
C ASN A 268 30.74 6.49 -14.06
N ASN A 269 31.19 6.78 -12.85
CA ASN A 269 32.34 6.10 -12.25
C ASN A 269 32.25 6.07 -10.72
N ILE A 270 32.54 4.92 -10.12
CA ILE A 270 32.68 4.73 -8.68
C ILE A 270 33.98 3.99 -8.41
N THR A 271 34.79 4.56 -7.51
CA THR A 271 36.03 3.94 -7.04
C THR A 271 35.82 3.43 -5.62
N VAL A 272 36.11 2.14 -5.43
CA VAL A 272 36.20 1.49 -4.12
C VAL A 272 37.66 1.35 -3.76
N GLU A 273 38.04 1.92 -2.62
CA GLU A 273 39.39 1.80 -2.11
C GLU A 273 39.40 0.88 -0.90
N MET A 274 40.23 -0.17 -0.95
CA MET A 274 40.38 -1.12 0.14
C MET A 274 41.68 -0.86 0.88
N VAL A 275 41.58 -0.71 2.21
CA VAL A 275 42.74 -0.56 3.08
C VAL A 275 43.20 -1.95 3.50
N THR A 276 44.51 -2.16 3.55
CA THR A 276 45.09 -3.38 4.13
C THR A 276 44.54 -3.57 5.53
N ALA A 277 44.07 -4.77 5.85
CA ALA A 277 43.72 -5.09 7.22
C ALA A 277 44.99 -4.91 8.04
N ALA A 278 44.89 -4.19 9.17
CA ALA A 278 45.93 -4.33 10.17
C ALA A 278 46.09 -5.84 10.43
N PRO A 279 47.33 -6.36 10.52
CA PRO A 279 47.50 -7.74 10.95
C PRO A 279 46.64 -7.93 12.21
N PRO A 280 45.90 -9.04 12.32
CA PRO A 280 44.97 -9.24 13.42
C PRO A 280 45.68 -8.83 14.70
N PHE A 281 45.07 -7.89 15.44
CA PHE A 281 45.59 -7.49 16.74
C PHE A 281 45.69 -8.75 17.56
N ASP A 282 46.91 -9.25 17.73
CA ASP A 282 47.18 -10.31 18.67
C ASP A 282 47.18 -9.66 20.05
N PRO A 283 46.19 -9.93 20.93
CA PRO A 283 46.15 -9.33 22.26
C PRO A 283 47.33 -9.76 23.14
N TRP A 284 48.18 -10.67 22.66
CA TRP A 284 49.38 -11.17 23.33
C TRP A 284 50.68 -10.54 22.84
N SER A 285 50.66 -9.62 21.86
CA SER A 285 51.86 -8.87 21.46
C SER A 285 52.14 -7.73 22.45
N TYR A 286 52.40 -8.10 23.70
CA TYR A 286 52.96 -7.18 24.67
C TYR A 286 54.43 -6.97 24.35
N ASP A 287 54.86 -5.70 24.33
CA ASP A 287 56.27 -5.34 24.44
C ASP A 287 56.76 -5.78 25.83
N PHE A 288 57.39 -6.96 25.88
CA PHE A 288 57.92 -7.55 27.10
C PHE A 288 59.16 -6.82 27.64
N ASN A 289 59.68 -5.82 26.92
CA ASN A 289 60.93 -5.12 27.26
C ASN A 289 60.71 -3.64 27.61
N GLY A 290 59.56 -3.06 27.22
CA GLY A 290 59.10 -1.73 27.60
C GLY A 290 59.79 -0.57 26.87
N ASP A 291 60.37 -0.82 25.69
CA ASP A 291 61.08 0.19 24.88
C ASP A 291 60.24 0.76 23.72
N GLY A 292 59.01 0.25 23.53
CA GLY A 292 58.05 0.77 22.56
C GLY A 292 58.20 0.24 21.13
N TYR A 293 59.06 -0.77 20.91
CA TYR A 293 59.18 -1.47 19.62
C TYR A 293 58.95 -2.97 19.80
N ILE A 294 58.03 -3.54 19.02
CA ILE A 294 57.85 -5.01 18.94
C ILE A 294 58.88 -5.50 17.92
N ASP A 295 60.04 -5.94 18.41
CA ASP A 295 61.10 -6.49 17.56
C ASP A 295 60.97 -8.01 17.40
N ASP A 296 61.23 -8.45 16.17
CA ASP A 296 60.86 -9.75 15.61
C ASP A 296 61.79 -10.90 16.08
N GLU A 297 61.27 -12.13 15.96
CA GLU A 297 61.97 -13.42 15.90
C GLU A 297 62.83 -13.95 17.10
N THR A 298 62.98 -13.28 18.25
CA THR A 298 63.95 -13.73 19.30
C THR A 298 63.43 -14.24 20.66
N THR A 299 62.12 -14.35 20.91
CA THR A 299 61.56 -14.68 22.25
C THR A 299 60.92 -16.07 22.37
N LEU A 300 61.57 -17.12 21.87
CA LEU A 300 61.32 -18.48 22.35
C LEU A 300 61.96 -18.71 23.74
N ARG A 301 61.59 -17.93 24.76
CA ARG A 301 62.02 -18.18 26.15
C ARG A 301 60.98 -19.01 26.89
N GLU A 302 61.20 -20.32 26.81
CA GLU A 302 60.94 -21.39 27.78
C GLU A 302 59.62 -21.30 28.59
N ILE A 303 58.60 -22.04 28.13
CA ILE A 303 57.46 -22.46 28.96
C ILE A 303 57.98 -23.51 29.95
N ASP A 304 57.76 -23.29 31.25
CA ASP A 304 58.10 -24.24 32.32
C ASP A 304 56.85 -24.64 33.11
N GLU A 305 56.96 -25.64 33.99
CA GLU A 305 55.83 -26.14 34.78
C GLU A 305 55.19 -25.06 35.67
N THR A 306 55.98 -24.06 36.10
CA THR A 306 55.53 -22.96 36.95
C THR A 306 54.73 -21.92 36.15
N SER A 307 55.11 -21.66 34.90
CA SER A 307 54.34 -20.79 34.02
C SER A 307 53.06 -21.46 33.53
N PHE A 308 53.08 -22.78 33.29
CA PHE A 308 51.91 -23.54 32.92
C PHE A 308 50.90 -23.67 34.08
N SER A 309 51.34 -24.00 35.30
CA SER A 309 50.46 -24.24 36.45
C SER A 309 49.61 -23.02 36.84
N ARG A 310 50.13 -21.80 36.63
CA ARG A 310 49.39 -20.54 36.87
C ARG A 310 48.12 -20.39 36.04
N HIS A 311 48.00 -21.12 34.94
CA HIS A 311 46.86 -21.07 34.02
C HIS A 311 45.87 -22.22 34.21
N LEU A 312 46.11 -23.13 35.16
CA LEU A 312 45.20 -24.22 35.47
C LEU A 312 44.10 -23.78 36.44
N TYR A 313 42.96 -24.49 36.43
CA TYR A 313 41.82 -24.22 37.32
C TYR A 313 42.18 -24.19 38.83
N THR A 314 43.28 -24.85 39.22
CA THR A 314 43.78 -24.93 40.59
C THR A 314 44.90 -23.93 40.87
N SER A 315 45.08 -22.90 40.04
CA SER A 315 46.11 -21.88 40.23
C SER A 315 46.01 -21.25 41.63
N GLY A 316 47.13 -21.24 42.36
CA GLY A 316 47.19 -20.77 43.74
C GLY A 316 46.65 -21.75 44.80
N ILE A 317 46.21 -22.95 44.41
CA ILE A 317 45.82 -24.05 45.31
C ILE A 317 46.96 -25.07 45.34
N PRO A 318 47.31 -25.65 46.51
CA PRO A 318 48.32 -26.70 46.60
C PRO A 318 47.99 -27.92 45.73
N ASP A 319 49.02 -28.70 45.40
CA ASP A 319 48.86 -29.93 44.63
C ASP A 319 47.94 -30.93 45.34
N ILE A 320 47.28 -31.77 44.54
CA ILE A 320 46.31 -32.73 45.04
C ILE A 320 47.07 -33.91 45.63
N ASP A 321 46.83 -34.20 46.91
CA ASP A 321 47.46 -35.35 47.58
C ASP A 321 46.66 -36.64 47.42
N LEU A 322 45.33 -36.53 47.52
CA LEU A 322 44.40 -37.65 47.46
C LEU A 322 43.19 -37.28 46.61
N LEU A 323 42.94 -38.05 45.54
CA LEU A 323 41.72 -37.95 44.76
C LEU A 323 40.76 -39.10 45.13
N ILE A 324 39.56 -38.74 45.60
CA ILE A 324 38.49 -39.68 45.96
C ILE A 324 37.50 -39.79 44.78
N ARG A 325 37.26 -41.02 44.31
CA ARG A 325 36.28 -41.33 43.25
C ARG A 325 35.23 -42.31 43.76
N THR A 326 33.99 -41.84 43.83
CA THR A 326 32.81 -42.60 44.24
C THR A 326 32.17 -43.32 43.05
N GLY A 327 31.33 -44.33 43.33
CA GLY A 327 30.56 -45.07 42.34
C GLY A 327 31.28 -46.20 41.61
N GLY A 328 32.41 -46.68 42.13
CA GLY A 328 33.04 -47.96 41.75
C GLY A 328 33.79 -47.97 40.42
N GLU A 329 33.77 -46.88 39.67
CA GLU A 329 34.43 -46.75 38.37
C GLU A 329 35.93 -46.42 38.53
N LEU A 330 36.80 -47.29 38.03
CA LEU A 330 38.26 -47.10 38.07
C LEU A 330 38.78 -46.23 36.91
N ARG A 331 38.30 -44.98 36.81
CA ARG A 331 38.74 -44.02 35.79
C ARG A 331 38.64 -42.55 36.24
N LEU A 332 39.47 -41.70 35.66
CA LEU A 332 39.49 -40.25 35.93
C LEU A 332 38.50 -39.45 35.11
N SER A 333 38.09 -39.93 33.93
CA SER A 333 37.16 -39.22 33.03
C SER A 333 37.60 -37.78 32.71
N ASN A 334 38.90 -37.58 32.44
CA ASN A 334 39.53 -36.28 32.17
C ASN A 334 39.47 -35.27 33.34
N PHE A 335 39.20 -35.73 34.56
CA PHE A 335 39.18 -34.87 35.72
C PHE A 335 40.61 -34.64 36.25
N LEU A 336 41.08 -33.40 36.14
CA LEU A 336 42.33 -32.89 36.75
C LEU A 336 43.60 -33.69 36.44
N ILE A 337 43.76 -34.18 35.20
CA ILE A 337 44.85 -35.08 34.79
C ILE A 337 46.25 -34.54 35.14
N TRP A 338 46.50 -33.26 34.87
CA TRP A 338 47.81 -32.65 35.16
C TRP A 338 48.04 -32.53 36.66
N GLN A 339 47.04 -32.01 37.38
CA GLN A 339 47.12 -31.77 38.82
C GLN A 339 47.19 -33.05 39.64
N THR A 340 46.69 -34.17 39.13
CA THR A 340 46.69 -35.45 39.85
C THR A 340 47.82 -36.40 39.45
N ALA A 341 48.79 -35.92 38.67
CA ALA A 341 49.90 -36.75 38.18
C ALA A 341 50.65 -37.49 39.32
N TYR A 342 50.74 -36.87 40.50
CA TYR A 342 51.41 -37.42 41.68
C TYR A 342 50.47 -37.63 42.89
N SER A 343 49.16 -37.60 42.67
CA SER A 343 48.16 -37.89 43.72
C SER A 343 47.99 -39.38 43.94
N GLU A 344 47.63 -39.76 45.17
CA GLU A 344 47.07 -41.07 45.42
C GLU A 344 45.58 -41.11 45.05
N TYR A 345 45.11 -42.29 44.63
CA TYR A 345 43.72 -42.48 44.24
C TYR A 345 43.00 -43.42 45.21
N TYR A 346 41.83 -43.00 45.68
CA TYR A 346 40.90 -43.82 46.46
C TYR A 346 39.58 -43.99 45.71
N PHE A 347 39.32 -45.22 45.27
CA PHE A 347 38.08 -45.59 44.60
C PHE A 347 37.18 -46.34 45.56
N THR A 348 35.91 -45.96 45.62
CA THR A 348 34.90 -46.62 46.45
C THR A 348 33.64 -46.92 45.63
N PRO A 349 32.99 -48.08 45.83
CA PRO A 349 31.69 -48.37 45.22
C PRO A 349 30.56 -47.54 45.83
N VAL A 350 30.78 -46.88 46.98
CA VAL A 350 29.77 -46.01 47.61
C VAL A 350 29.46 -44.86 46.66
N LEU A 351 28.17 -44.66 46.42
CA LEU A 351 27.67 -43.59 45.56
C LEU A 351 27.55 -42.29 46.35
N TRP A 352 27.63 -41.16 45.65
CA TRP A 352 27.14 -39.91 46.22
C TRP A 352 25.60 -39.93 46.23
N PRO A 353 24.89 -39.47 47.28
CA PRO A 353 25.36 -38.79 48.49
C PRO A 353 25.67 -39.69 49.70
N ASP A 354 25.62 -41.02 49.55
CA ASP A 354 25.84 -41.98 50.65
C ASP A 354 27.29 -42.00 51.18
N PHE A 355 28.21 -41.28 50.53
CA PHE A 355 29.59 -41.07 50.99
C PHE A 355 29.61 -40.06 52.16
N ASP A 356 29.43 -40.58 53.37
CA ASP A 356 29.37 -39.80 54.61
C ASP A 356 30.75 -39.64 55.29
N GLU A 357 30.77 -39.02 56.48
CA GLU A 357 31.98 -38.79 57.27
C GLU A 357 32.76 -40.08 57.56
N LYS A 358 32.07 -41.22 57.74
CA LYS A 358 32.75 -42.51 57.98
C LYS A 358 33.44 -43.02 56.73
N GLU A 359 32.92 -42.72 55.55
CA GLU A 359 33.58 -43.04 54.28
C GLU A 359 34.79 -42.15 54.01
N VAL A 360 34.76 -40.88 54.45
CA VAL A 360 35.94 -40.00 54.46
C VAL A 360 37.03 -40.58 55.35
N ASP A 361 36.70 -41.01 56.58
CA ASP A 361 37.67 -41.62 57.51
C ASP A 361 38.33 -42.87 56.91
N LYS A 362 37.56 -43.70 56.19
CA LYS A 362 38.11 -44.87 55.46
C LYS A 362 39.08 -44.45 54.36
N ALA A 363 38.74 -43.41 53.60
CA ALA A 363 39.62 -42.88 52.56
C ALA A 363 40.95 -42.36 53.15
N LEU A 364 40.87 -41.58 54.24
CA LEU A 364 42.04 -41.05 54.93
C LEU A 364 42.88 -42.14 55.60
N LEU A 365 42.25 -43.16 56.20
CA LEU A 365 42.95 -44.31 56.75
C LEU A 365 43.68 -45.09 55.64
N SER A 366 43.02 -45.32 54.51
CA SER A 366 43.64 -45.95 53.33
C SER A 366 44.81 -45.12 52.80
N TYR A 367 44.71 -43.79 52.83
CA TYR A 367 45.79 -42.91 52.39
C TYR A 367 46.98 -42.94 53.37
N SER A 368 46.73 -42.89 54.68
CA SER A 368 47.79 -42.90 55.70
C SER A 368 48.62 -44.20 55.74
N GLN A 369 48.07 -45.31 55.24
CA GLN A 369 48.78 -46.57 55.13
C GLN A 369 49.71 -46.66 53.90
N ARG A 370 49.65 -45.70 52.98
CA ARG A 370 50.48 -45.71 51.77
C ARG A 370 51.80 -45.02 52.02
N GLN A 371 52.87 -45.60 51.47
CA GLN A 371 54.16 -44.93 51.36
C GLN A 371 54.27 -44.30 49.98
N ARG A 372 54.26 -42.96 49.92
CA ARG A 372 54.42 -42.23 48.66
C ARG A 372 55.80 -42.49 48.08
N ARG A 373 55.84 -42.86 46.80
CA ARG A 373 57.08 -43.00 46.03
C ARG A 373 57.10 -41.89 44.99
N PHE A 374 57.93 -40.88 45.20
CA PHE A 374 58.13 -39.77 44.28
C PHE A 374 59.09 -40.17 43.16
N GLY A 375 58.68 -41.15 42.32
CA GLY A 375 59.24 -41.44 40.99
C GLY A 375 60.75 -41.25 40.74
N GLY A 376 61.61 -41.56 41.70
CA GLY A 376 63.07 -41.40 41.60
C GLY A 376 63.78 -42.59 42.21
N ASP A 377 64.03 -43.60 41.36
CA ASP A 377 65.14 -44.56 41.41
C ASP A 377 65.58 -44.82 39.96
#